data_AF-A0A0F8T9F8-F1
#
_entry.id   AF-A0A0F8T9F8-F1
#
_cell.length_a   1.000
_cell.length_b   1.000
_cell.length_c   1.000
_cell.angle_alpha   90.00
_cell.angle_beta   90.00
_cell.angle_gamma   90.00
#
_symmetry.space_group_name_H-M   'P 1'
#
loop_
_entity.id
_entity.type
_entity.pdbx_description
1 polymer ?
#
loop_
_entity_poly.entity_id
_entity_poly.type
_entity_poly.pdbx_seq_one_letter_code
_entity_poly.pdbx_strand_id
1 'polypeptide(L)' 'MSEATTIPVTKDVRDRLKQYGMKGETYNDILKRLMNEVDYETFMERQYKKLEEKEKFVSLDEV' A
#
# COMPACT_ATOMS: atom_id res chain seq x y z
N MET A 1 -4.88 -18.81 14.23
CA MET A 1 -4.66 -17.79 15.26
C MET A 1 -3.44 -17.00 14.81
N SER A 2 -3.62 -15.74 14.42
CA SER A 2 -2.52 -14.92 13.90
C SER A 2 -1.57 -14.61 15.05
N GLU A 3 -0.31 -15.04 14.96
CA GLU A 3 0.70 -14.73 15.97
C GLU A 3 0.92 -13.22 16.03
N ALA A 4 0.76 -12.63 17.21
CA ALA A 4 1.04 -11.22 17.43
C ALA A 4 2.54 -11.03 17.58
N THR A 5 3.13 -10.19 16.74
CA THR A 5 4.55 -9.82 16.81
C THR A 5 4.67 -8.38 17.32
N THR A 6 5.77 -8.08 18.01
CA THR A 6 6.03 -6.74 18.54
C THR A 6 6.93 -5.97 17.59
N ILE A 7 6.46 -4.80 17.15
CA ILE A 7 7.26 -3.86 16.34
C ILE A 7 7.74 -2.74 17.26
N PRO A 8 9.05 -2.58 17.49
CA PRO A 8 9.57 -1.46 18.26
C PRO A 8 9.41 -0.18 17.44
N VAL A 9 8.73 0.81 18.01
CA VAL A 9 8.52 2.14 17.41
C VAL A 9 8.84 3.24 18.41
N THR A 10 9.21 4.42 17.92
CA THR A 10 9.37 5.59 18.79
C THR A 10 8.01 6.11 19.28
N LYS A 11 8.02 6.87 20.37
CA LYS A 11 6.79 7.49 20.92
C LYS A 11 6.12 8.39 19.88
N ASP A 12 6.91 9.14 19.11
CA ASP A 12 6.43 10.03 18.07
C ASP A 12 5.68 9.28 16.96
N VAL A 13 6.23 8.14 16.50
CA VAL A 13 5.59 7.30 15.48
C VAL A 13 4.28 6.70 16.02
N ARG A 14 4.27 6.23 17.27
CA ARG A 14 3.05 5.72 17.91
C ARG A 14 1.97 6.79 18.02
N ASP A 15 2.35 8.00 18.41
CA ASP A 15 1.37 9.08 18.61
C ASP A 15 0.86 9.61 17.26
N ARG A 16 1.69 9.59 16.21
CA ARG A 16 1.25 9.82 14.84
C ARG A 16 0.32 8.72 14.32
N LEU A 17 0.60 7.45 14.62
CA LEU A 17 -0.29 6.32 14.28
C LEU A 17 -1.68 6.49 14.90
N LYS A 18 -1.78 7.00 16.14
CA LYS A 18 -3.08 7.29 16.77
C LYS A 18 -3.87 8.37 16.02
N GLN A 19 -3.19 9.37 15.44
CA GLN A 19 -3.86 10.42 14.65
C GLN A 19 -4.49 9.88 13.37
N TYR A 20 -3.92 8.80 12.81
CA TYR A 20 -4.46 8.15 11.61
C TYR A 20 -5.63 7.20 11.90
N GLY A 21 -5.82 6.81 13.17
CA GLY A 21 -6.87 5.87 13.56
C GLY A 21 -8.26 6.50 13.63
N MET A 22 -9.25 5.78 13.10
CA MET A 22 -10.67 6.08 13.29
C MET A 22 -11.22 5.37 14.53
N LYS A 23 -12.38 5.82 15.04
CA LYS A 23 -12.99 5.26 16.25
C LYS A 23 -13.24 3.75 16.08
N GLY A 24 -12.53 2.92 16.85
CA GLY A 24 -12.67 1.46 16.84
C GLY A 24 -11.63 0.71 16.00
N GLU A 25 -10.70 1.41 15.33
CA GLU A 25 -9.59 0.76 14.61
C GLU A 25 -8.46 0.33 15.57
N THR A 26 -7.84 -0.83 15.29
CA THR A 26 -6.61 -1.26 15.96
C THR A 26 -5.38 -0.73 15.22
N TYR A 27 -4.21 -0.71 15.88
CA TYR A 27 -2.95 -0.38 15.19
C TYR A 27 -2.68 -1.29 13.98
N ASN A 28 -3.09 -2.55 14.04
CA ASN A 28 -2.97 -3.46 12.89
C ASN A 28 -3.85 -3.03 11.71
N ASP A 29 -5.05 -2.53 11.97
CA ASP A 29 -5.96 -2.08 10.92
C ASP A 29 -5.43 -0.81 10.25
N ILE A 30 -4.92 0.13 11.06
CA ILE A 30 -4.28 1.36 10.58
C ILE A 30 -3.07 1.02 9.71
N LEU A 31 -2.19 0.13 10.17
CA LEU A 31 -1.02 -0.30 9.41
C LEU A 31 -1.43 -0.99 8.10
N LYS A 32 -2.42 -1.88 8.12
CA LYS A 32 -2.93 -2.53 6.90
C LYS A 32 -3.51 -1.54 5.91
N ARG A 33 -4.29 -0.56 6.37
CA ARG A 33 -4.86 0.49 5.51
C ARG A 33 -3.76 1.31 4.85
N LEU A 34 -2.77 1.76 5.63
CA LEU A 34 -1.61 2.50 5.10
C LEU A 34 -0.81 1.67 4.09
N MET A 35 -0.58 0.38 4.36
CA MET A 35 0.10 -0.52 3.42
C MET A 35 -0.70 -0.69 2.12
N ASN A 36 -2.01 -0.87 2.20
CA ASN A 36 -2.87 -1.01 1.03
C ASN A 36 -2.90 0.27 0.17
N GLU A 37 -2.89 1.45 0.80
CA GLU A 37 -2.82 2.73 0.10
C GLU A 37 -1.50 2.86 -0.68
N VAL A 38 -0.37 2.55 -0.03
CA VAL A 38 0.97 2.60 -0.66
C VAL A 38 1.10 1.55 -1.78
N ASP A 39 0.61 0.33 -1.56
CA ASP A 39 0.62 -0.72 -2.56
C ASP A 39 -0.23 -0.34 -3.77
N TYR A 40 -1.38 0.31 -3.56
CA TYR A 40 -2.21 0.80 -4.65
C TYR A 40 -1.52 1.91 -5.45
N GLU A 41 -0.94 2.92 -4.79
CA GLU A 41 -0.20 3.99 -5.49
C GLU A 41 0.99 3.44 -6.27
N THR A 42 1.82 2.59 -5.64
CA THR A 42 2.98 1.97 -6.28
C THR A 42 2.55 1.05 -7.44
N PHE A 43 1.44 0.33 -7.28
CA PHE A 43 0.87 -0.49 -8.34
C PHE A 43 0.41 0.37 -9.51
N MET A 44 -0.30 1.47 -9.24
CA MET A 44 -0.77 2.40 -10.26
C MET A 44 0.38 3.07 -11.00
N GLU A 45 1.42 3.55 -10.31
CA GLU A 45 2.63 4.09 -10.95
C GLU A 45 3.29 3.06 -11.89
N ARG A 46 3.39 1.79 -11.46
CA ARG A 46 3.90 0.72 -12.31
C ARG A 46 3.02 0.47 -13.54
N GLN A 47 1.69 0.56 -13.40
CA GLN A 47 0.78 0.42 -14.54
C GLN A 47 0.87 1.62 -15.50
N TYR A 48 0.94 2.85 -14.98
CA TYR A 48 1.11 4.05 -15.80
C TYR A 48 2.41 3.99 -16.62
N LYS A 49 3.52 3.55 -16.02
CA LYS A 49 4.79 3.36 -16.74
C LYS A 49 4.68 2.34 -17.87
N LYS A 50 3.92 1.24 -17.68
CA LYS A 50 3.65 0.26 -18.74
C LYS A 50 2.74 0.82 -19.84
N LEU A 51 1.80 1.69 -19.48
CA LEU A 51 0.91 2.35 -20.41
C LEU A 51 1.62 3.43 -21.25
N GLU A 52 2.66 4.08 -20.74
CA GLU A 52 3.53 4.96 -21.54
C GLU A 52 4.29 4.20 -22.64
N GLU A 53 4.54 2.91 -22.44
CA GLU A 53 5.12 2.05 -23.48
C GLU A 53 4.08 1.50 -24.46
N LYS A 54 2.82 1.98 -24.44
CA LYS A 54 1.72 1.51 -25.31
C LYS A 54 2.06 1.48 -26.81
N GLU A 55 2.92 2.38 -27.27
CA GLU A 55 3.36 2.43 -28.67
C GLU A 55 4.24 1.23 -29.09
N LYS A 56 4.76 0.45 -28.13
CA LYS A 56 5.53 -0.78 -28.38
C LYS A 56 4.67 -2.05 -28.38
N PHE A 57 3.38 -1.95 -28.08
CA PHE A 57 2.50 -3.12 -28.06
C PHE A 57 2.07 -3.44 -29.48
N VAL A 58 2.60 -4.55 -30.00
CA VAL A 58 2.14 -5.15 -31.26
C VAL A 58 0.92 -6.01 -30.96
N SER A 59 -0.10 -5.95 -31.81
CA SER A 59 -1.30 -6.77 -31.63
C SER A 59 -0.96 -8.25 -31.85
N LEU A 60 -1.51 -9.13 -31.01
CA LEU A 60 -1.34 -10.59 -31.15
C LEU A 60 -2.07 -11.17 -32.37
N ASP A 61 -2.89 -10.37 -33.05
CA ASP A 61 -3.55 -10.74 -34.31
C ASP A 61 -2.60 -10.63 -35.54
N GLU A 62 -1.36 -10.17 -35.36
CA GLU A 62 -0.34 -10.07 -36.43
C GLU A 62 0.76 -11.15 -36.36
N VAL A 63 0.57 -12.22 -35.56
CA VAL A 63 1.52 -13.36 -35.46
C VAL A 63 0.91 -14.64 -36.01
#